data_AF-A0A9Q9K3R3-F1
#
_entry.id   AF-A0A9Q9K3R3-F1
#
_cell.length_a   1.000
_cell.length_b   1.000
_cell.length_c   1.000
_cell.angle_alpha   90.00
_cell.angle_beta   90.00
_cell.angle_gamma   90.00
#
_symmetry.space_group_name_H-M   'P 1'
#
loop_
_entity.id
_entity.type
_entity.pdbx_description
1 polymer ?
#
loop_
_entity_poly.entity_id
_entity_poly.type
_entity_poly.pdbx_seq_one_letter_code
_entity_poly.pdbx_strand_id
1 'polypeptide(L)'
;MKKSLKVVATAALASSLLVACGQSDDNKDNKSASGSGDKMKVTTTVYPLQSFVEQIGGEHVDVKSIYPKGTDLHSFEPSQKDIINASKSDVFVYTGDNLDPVAKKVAGAIKKDDHKLSLEESLDKSELLTDQHEHGDEGEEHDHDHEGEDHDHEAEGHDHESDEHGHAHHHHGGYDPHVWLDPNMDEEFVKAIRDDLSKRDPENKKEYKENADKLLKDLDKLDNKMEKATEGHDGHAVFVSHESLGYLADRYGFVQKGVQSLNAEDPSQKELTKIVDEINETGAKYILYEENVANKVTDTIRKETDAKPLKFNNMESVSKDQAKDATYQTLMEENIKNIEKALNDKIKVEDEKAADKHSKAIQDGYFKDSQVKDRELSDYAGEWQSVYPLLKDGTLDEVFEHKAEEKGDKSAKEYKEYYDVGYKTDIENIKITDDTITFTRNGKSVTGTYKYDGKDILDYEGGNRGVRYTFKLDGEASKDLPKYVQFSDHNIAPVKTGHYHIFMGNDRDKVLKELDNWPTYYPADLSKEEVKDEMLAH
;
A
#
# COMPACT_ATOMS: atom_id res chain seq x y z
N MET A 1 20.05 48.86 54.06
CA MET A 1 19.35 49.68 55.08
C MET A 1 17.87 49.75 54.73
N LYS A 2 17.01 49.41 55.71
CA LYS A 2 15.61 49.84 55.98
C LYS A 2 14.84 50.52 54.82
N LYS A 3 13.79 49.88 54.29
CA LYS A 3 12.36 49.90 54.73
C LYS A 3 11.54 51.09 54.19
N SER A 4 10.32 50.72 53.73
CA SER A 4 9.01 51.40 53.79
C SER A 4 8.76 52.63 52.91
N LEU A 5 7.75 52.71 52.03
CA LEU A 5 6.26 52.53 52.10
C LEU A 5 5.51 53.86 52.39
N LYS A 6 4.43 54.08 51.61
CA LYS A 6 3.22 54.95 51.77
C LYS A 6 3.18 56.18 50.84
N VAL A 7 2.32 56.24 49.81
CA VAL A 7 0.84 56.46 49.77
C VAL A 7 0.45 57.84 50.33
N VAL A 8 -0.14 58.71 49.50
CA VAL A 8 -1.35 59.53 49.76
C VAL A 8 -1.92 60.06 48.43
N ALA A 9 -3.26 60.01 48.32
CA ALA A 9 -4.12 60.48 47.24
C ALA A 9 -4.49 61.97 47.34
N THR A 10 -4.84 62.63 46.24
CA THR A 10 -5.89 63.70 46.24
C THR A 10 -6.47 63.92 44.84
N ALA A 11 -7.79 64.13 44.80
CA ALA A 11 -8.66 64.33 43.65
C ALA A 11 -8.87 65.81 43.29
N ALA A 12 -9.25 66.11 42.04
CA ALA A 12 -10.14 67.20 41.61
C ALA A 12 -10.38 67.09 40.08
N LEU A 13 -11.54 66.66 39.58
CA LEU A 13 -12.80 67.39 39.28
C LEU A 13 -12.72 68.47 38.18
N ALA A 14 -13.27 68.16 37.00
CA ALA A 14 -14.08 69.02 36.10
C ALA A 14 -14.53 68.11 34.91
N SER A 15 -15.73 67.52 34.84
CA SER A 15 -17.10 68.06 34.69
C SER A 15 -17.34 68.94 33.45
N SER A 16 -17.77 68.28 32.36
CA SER A 16 -18.78 68.75 31.40
C SER A 16 -19.27 67.53 30.59
N LEU A 17 -20.29 66.79 31.03
CA LEU A 17 -21.70 66.96 30.66
C LEU A 17 -21.94 67.31 29.19
N LEU A 18 -22.48 66.34 28.44
CA LEU A 18 -23.76 66.47 27.74
C LEU A 18 -24.27 65.07 27.33
N VAL A 19 -25.30 64.62 28.03
CA VAL A 19 -26.18 63.51 27.62
C VAL A 19 -27.38 64.14 26.92
N ALA A 20 -27.71 63.66 25.73
CA ALA A 20 -29.04 63.82 25.14
C ALA A 20 -29.46 62.47 24.54
N CYS A 21 -30.35 61.78 25.23
CA CYS A 21 -31.12 60.66 24.69
C CYS A 21 -32.36 61.20 23.97
N GLY A 22 -32.63 60.68 22.77
CA GLY A 22 -33.88 60.88 22.04
C GLY A 22 -34.22 59.65 21.19
N GLN A 23 -35.18 58.87 21.68
CA GLN A 23 -36.02 57.87 20.97
C GLN A 23 -36.99 58.63 20.02
N SER A 24 -37.43 58.20 18.84
CA SER A 24 -37.43 56.94 18.09
C SER A 24 -37.68 57.27 16.60
N ASP A 25 -37.10 56.52 15.65
CA ASP A 25 -37.84 55.74 14.61
C ASP A 25 -36.89 55.23 13.50
N ASP A 26 -37.00 53.92 13.25
CA ASP A 26 -36.60 53.12 12.09
C ASP A 26 -35.20 53.29 11.47
N ASN A 27 -34.31 52.37 11.81
CA ASN A 27 -33.55 51.66 10.77
C ASN A 27 -33.16 50.25 11.24
N LYS A 28 -33.59 49.24 10.47
CA LYS A 28 -33.08 47.87 10.55
C LYS A 28 -31.61 47.91 10.16
N ASP A 29 -30.69 47.62 11.09
CA ASP A 29 -29.34 47.24 10.71
C ASP A 29 -28.68 46.28 11.71
N ASN A 30 -28.29 45.15 11.13
CA ASN A 30 -27.23 44.23 11.50
C ASN A 30 -27.11 43.78 12.97
N LYS A 31 -27.72 42.60 13.22
CA LYS A 31 -27.01 41.51 13.89
C LYS A 31 -25.62 41.38 13.26
N SER A 32 -24.61 41.96 13.89
CA SER A 32 -23.22 41.59 13.64
C SER A 32 -23.10 40.11 13.99
N ALA A 33 -22.76 39.31 12.99
CA ALA A 33 -22.60 37.87 13.09
C ALA A 33 -21.60 37.55 14.22
N SER A 34 -22.09 36.90 15.25
CA SER A 34 -21.30 36.03 16.11
C SER A 34 -20.95 34.80 15.26
N GLY A 35 -19.67 34.58 14.95
CA GLY A 35 -19.25 33.44 14.13
C GLY A 35 -17.75 33.40 13.88
N SER A 36 -16.99 33.02 14.90
CA SER A 36 -15.61 32.53 14.77
C SER A 36 -15.47 31.39 15.77
N GLY A 37 -16.22 30.31 15.53
CA GLY A 37 -15.88 29.01 16.12
C GLY A 37 -14.52 28.57 15.56
N ASP A 38 -13.67 28.02 16.41
CA ASP A 38 -12.38 27.47 15.99
C ASP A 38 -12.66 26.31 15.01
N LYS A 39 -12.22 26.44 13.75
CA LYS A 39 -12.43 25.41 12.72
C LYS A 39 -11.64 24.16 13.08
N MET A 40 -12.19 22.99 12.77
CA MET A 40 -11.48 21.71 12.93
C MET A 40 -10.29 21.67 11.97
N LYS A 41 -9.10 21.51 12.51
CA LYS A 41 -7.87 21.41 11.72
C LYS A 41 -7.69 19.98 11.25
N VAL A 42 -7.67 19.78 9.95
CA VAL A 42 -7.48 18.48 9.34
C VAL A 42 -6.18 18.49 8.54
N THR A 43 -5.31 17.51 8.78
CA THR A 43 -4.18 17.26 7.89
C THR A 43 -4.51 16.06 7.02
N THR A 44 -4.25 16.12 5.72
CA THR A 44 -4.46 15.00 4.80
C THR A 44 -3.17 14.55 4.13
N THR A 45 -3.15 13.38 3.50
CA THR A 45 -2.08 13.03 2.56
C THR A 45 -2.36 13.59 1.17
N VAL A 46 -2.86 12.79 0.23
CA VAL A 46 -3.07 13.21 -1.17
C VAL A 46 -4.14 14.29 -1.34
N TYR A 47 -4.12 14.99 -2.48
CA TYR A 47 -5.07 16.07 -2.76
C TYR A 47 -6.56 15.65 -2.79
N PRO A 48 -6.97 14.48 -3.32
CA PRO A 48 -8.36 14.04 -3.30
C PRO A 48 -8.95 14.05 -1.90
N LEU A 49 -8.20 13.56 -0.91
CA LEU A 49 -8.60 13.57 0.49
C LEU A 49 -8.76 15.00 1.01
N GLN A 50 -7.84 15.91 0.67
CA GLN A 50 -8.02 17.34 0.98
C GLN A 50 -9.34 17.85 0.38
N SER A 51 -9.58 17.57 -0.91
CA SER A 51 -10.77 18.02 -1.62
C SER A 51 -12.06 17.45 -1.02
N PHE A 52 -12.07 16.19 -0.62
CA PHE A 52 -13.24 15.54 -0.01
C PHE A 52 -13.53 16.11 1.38
N VAL A 53 -12.51 16.27 2.23
CA VAL A 53 -12.68 16.87 3.56
C VAL A 53 -13.19 18.31 3.44
N GLU A 54 -12.63 19.13 2.54
CA GLU A 54 -13.09 20.50 2.30
C GLU A 54 -14.55 20.54 1.81
N GLN A 55 -14.93 19.64 0.90
CA GLN A 55 -16.29 19.59 0.36
C GLN A 55 -17.32 19.11 1.39
N ILE A 56 -16.97 18.12 2.21
CA ILE A 56 -17.85 17.58 3.25
C ILE A 56 -17.95 18.58 4.41
N GLY A 57 -16.80 19.01 4.93
CA GLY A 57 -16.66 19.84 6.12
C GLY A 57 -17.02 21.32 5.92
N GLY A 58 -16.90 21.83 4.69
CA GLY A 58 -17.30 23.19 4.33
C GLY A 58 -16.60 24.26 5.17
N GLU A 59 -17.38 25.18 5.76
CA GLU A 59 -16.80 26.27 6.57
C GLU A 59 -16.26 25.82 7.93
N HIS A 60 -16.58 24.61 8.37
CA HIS A 60 -16.25 24.08 9.71
C HIS A 60 -14.84 23.47 9.80
N VAL A 61 -14.16 23.27 8.67
CA VAL A 61 -12.83 22.66 8.60
C VAL A 61 -11.77 23.63 8.05
N ASP A 62 -10.52 23.45 8.49
CA ASP A 62 -9.31 24.03 7.91
C ASP A 62 -8.37 22.87 7.52
N VAL A 63 -8.26 22.60 6.22
CA VAL A 63 -7.63 21.39 5.69
C VAL A 63 -6.29 21.71 5.04
N LYS A 64 -5.26 20.89 5.29
CA LYS A 64 -3.96 20.98 4.62
C LYS A 64 -3.43 19.60 4.27
N SER A 65 -3.04 19.41 3.01
CA SER A 65 -2.24 18.26 2.62
C SER A 65 -0.83 18.36 3.20
N ILE A 66 -0.26 17.21 3.58
CA ILE A 66 1.15 17.06 3.94
C ILE A 66 2.05 17.21 2.71
N TYR A 67 1.55 16.84 1.53
CA TYR A 67 2.27 16.96 0.26
C TYR A 67 2.20 18.41 -0.24
N PRO A 68 3.35 19.08 -0.41
CA PRO A 68 3.39 20.38 -1.04
C PRO A 68 2.91 20.33 -2.49
N LYS A 69 2.61 21.50 -3.06
CA LYS A 69 2.19 21.60 -4.47
C LYS A 69 3.30 21.17 -5.43
N GLY A 70 2.97 20.30 -6.39
CA GLY A 70 3.88 19.76 -7.39
C GLY A 70 4.93 18.84 -6.79
N THR A 71 4.58 18.17 -5.70
CA THR A 71 5.36 17.09 -5.10
C THR A 71 4.86 15.76 -5.63
N ASP A 72 5.82 14.88 -5.91
CA ASP A 72 5.64 13.46 -6.17
C ASP A 72 5.63 12.72 -4.82
N LEU A 73 4.57 11.95 -4.56
CA LEU A 73 4.40 11.29 -3.26
C LEU A 73 5.46 10.21 -2.99
N HIS A 74 5.97 9.57 -4.04
CA HIS A 74 6.89 8.44 -3.94
C HIS A 74 8.30 8.90 -3.55
N SER A 75 8.65 10.14 -3.88
CA SER A 75 9.94 10.76 -3.54
C SER A 75 9.88 11.66 -2.29
N PHE A 76 8.68 11.91 -1.75
CA PHE A 76 8.52 12.87 -0.68
C PHE A 76 8.95 12.31 0.67
N GLU A 77 9.87 13.01 1.32
CA GLU A 77 10.26 12.71 2.70
C GLU A 77 9.70 13.79 3.64
N PRO A 78 8.77 13.47 4.56
CA PRO A 78 8.16 14.46 5.43
C PRO A 78 9.18 15.01 6.43
N SER A 79 9.25 16.34 6.57
CA SER A 79 10.11 16.93 7.59
C SER A 79 9.55 16.70 9.00
N GLN A 80 10.41 16.80 10.04
CA GLN A 80 9.95 16.77 11.43
C GLN A 80 8.85 17.80 11.71
N LYS A 81 8.90 18.95 11.02
CA LYS A 81 7.88 19.99 11.15
C LYS A 81 6.53 19.53 10.59
N ASP A 82 6.53 18.77 9.49
CA ASP A 82 5.31 18.25 8.87
C ASP A 82 4.66 17.21 9.78
N ILE A 83 5.45 16.28 10.32
CA ILE A 83 5.00 15.28 11.31
C ILE A 83 4.41 15.96 12.56
N ILE A 84 5.09 17.00 13.08
CA ILE A 84 4.60 17.77 14.23
C ILE A 84 3.30 18.50 13.89
N ASN A 85 3.16 19.04 12.68
CA ASN A 85 1.94 19.75 12.27
C ASN A 85 0.78 18.78 12.12
N ALA A 86 0.98 17.62 11.50
CA ALA A 86 -0.01 16.55 11.43
C ALA A 86 -0.45 16.12 12.83
N SER A 87 0.50 15.90 13.75
CA SER A 87 0.22 15.55 15.16
C SER A 87 -0.53 16.63 15.95
N LYS A 88 -0.46 17.89 15.52
CA LYS A 88 -1.18 19.03 16.14
C LYS A 88 -2.55 19.28 15.54
N SER A 89 -2.87 18.67 14.41
CA SER A 89 -4.21 18.72 13.84
C SER A 89 -5.19 17.94 14.70
N ASP A 90 -6.48 18.23 14.55
CA ASP A 90 -7.55 17.51 15.25
C ASP A 90 -7.75 16.11 14.66
N VAL A 91 -7.40 15.92 13.39
CA VAL A 91 -7.34 14.61 12.73
C VAL A 91 -6.38 14.61 11.53
N PHE A 92 -5.57 13.57 11.44
CA PHE A 92 -4.79 13.20 10.26
C PHE A 92 -5.57 12.15 9.44
N VAL A 93 -6.03 12.53 8.24
CA VAL A 93 -6.79 11.66 7.32
C VAL A 93 -5.90 11.23 6.17
N TYR A 94 -5.69 9.93 5.98
CA TYR A 94 -4.71 9.41 5.03
C TYR A 94 -5.24 8.18 4.31
N THR A 95 -4.68 7.86 3.14
CA THR A 95 -5.17 6.75 2.29
C THR A 95 -5.04 5.40 2.99
N GLY A 96 -3.89 5.11 3.60
CA GLY A 96 -3.65 3.84 4.28
C GLY A 96 -2.24 3.73 4.82
N ASP A 97 -1.99 2.77 5.70
CA ASP A 97 -0.62 2.48 6.15
C ASP A 97 0.16 1.77 5.03
N ASN A 98 -0.54 1.06 4.14
CA ASN A 98 0.04 0.30 3.03
C ASN A 98 -0.19 0.95 1.65
N LEU A 99 -0.91 2.08 1.60
CA LEU A 99 -1.32 2.75 0.35
C LEU A 99 -0.70 4.14 0.18
N ASP A 100 0.24 4.50 1.05
CA ASP A 100 0.94 5.78 0.99
C ASP A 100 2.31 5.65 1.67
N PRO A 101 3.41 5.86 0.92
CA PRO A 101 4.80 5.80 1.37
C PRO A 101 5.11 6.54 2.66
N VAL A 102 4.44 7.66 2.93
CA VAL A 102 4.77 8.54 4.07
C VAL A 102 3.74 8.42 5.19
N ALA A 103 2.54 7.94 4.88
CA ALA A 103 1.43 7.84 5.80
C ALA A 103 1.76 7.03 7.05
N LYS A 104 2.31 5.81 6.90
CA LYS A 104 2.66 4.92 8.04
C LYS A 104 3.60 5.62 9.02
N LYS A 105 4.63 6.30 8.51
CA LYS A 105 5.60 7.06 9.32
C LYS A 105 4.96 8.21 10.08
N VAL A 106 4.10 8.98 9.40
CA VAL A 106 3.41 10.13 10.03
C VAL A 106 2.39 9.65 11.06
N ALA A 107 1.59 8.64 10.72
CA ALA A 107 0.59 8.03 11.58
C ALA A 107 1.21 7.39 12.83
N GLY A 108 2.34 6.69 12.68
CA GLY A 108 3.09 6.09 13.80
C GLY A 108 3.62 7.11 14.81
N ALA A 109 3.89 8.34 14.38
CA ALA A 109 4.26 9.43 15.29
C ALA A 109 3.07 9.99 16.10
N ILE A 110 1.84 9.76 15.65
CA ILE A 110 0.61 10.21 16.31
C ILE A 110 0.17 9.16 17.34
N LYS A 111 0.50 9.42 18.62
CA LYS A 111 0.24 8.48 19.73
C LYS A 111 -1.23 8.20 20.05
N LYS A 112 -2.12 9.06 19.56
CA LYS A 112 -3.54 9.04 19.90
C LYS A 112 -4.31 8.49 18.71
N ASP A 113 -4.88 7.30 18.85
CA ASP A 113 -5.63 6.69 17.75
C ASP A 113 -6.86 7.53 17.35
N ASP A 114 -7.45 8.28 18.28
CA ASP A 114 -8.55 9.20 17.96
C ASP A 114 -8.11 10.44 17.17
N HIS A 115 -6.82 10.65 16.91
CA HIS A 115 -6.29 11.74 16.08
C HIS A 115 -5.89 11.30 14.65
N LYS A 116 -6.15 10.04 14.27
CA LYS A 116 -5.84 9.53 12.94
C LYS A 116 -7.06 8.81 12.33
N LEU A 117 -7.17 8.86 11.01
CA LEU A 117 -8.19 8.17 10.21
C LEU A 117 -7.52 7.57 8.98
N SER A 118 -7.28 6.26 9.03
CA SER A 118 -6.88 5.47 7.86
C SER A 118 -8.11 5.18 7.01
N LEU A 119 -8.07 5.51 5.73
CA LEU A 119 -9.17 5.22 4.81
C LEU A 119 -9.10 3.81 4.23
N GLU A 120 -7.93 3.16 4.26
CA GLU A 120 -7.71 1.77 3.86
C GLU A 120 -8.62 0.81 4.63
N GLU A 121 -8.93 1.12 5.90
CA GLU A 121 -9.83 0.32 6.73
C GLU A 121 -11.27 0.28 6.20
N SER A 122 -11.65 1.23 5.34
CA SER A 122 -12.99 1.27 4.70
C SER A 122 -13.06 0.53 3.37
N LEU A 123 -11.93 0.10 2.81
CA LEU A 123 -11.85 -0.57 1.52
C LEU A 123 -12.03 -2.08 1.63
N ASP A 124 -12.56 -2.69 0.55
CA ASP A 124 -12.41 -4.12 0.34
C ASP A 124 -10.96 -4.40 -0.09
N LYS A 125 -10.17 -4.90 0.86
CA LYS A 125 -8.74 -5.19 0.64
C LYS A 125 -8.49 -6.22 -0.47
N SER A 126 -9.49 -7.04 -0.83
CA SER A 126 -9.36 -7.99 -1.95
C SER A 126 -9.38 -7.32 -3.33
N GLU A 127 -9.70 -6.03 -3.39
CA GLU A 127 -9.67 -5.22 -4.62
C GLU A 127 -8.42 -4.34 -4.72
N LEU A 128 -7.55 -4.34 -3.71
CA LEU A 128 -6.28 -3.61 -3.77
C LEU A 128 -5.34 -4.25 -4.79
N LEU A 129 -4.62 -3.39 -5.51
CA LEU A 129 -3.68 -3.83 -6.52
C LEU A 129 -2.28 -3.95 -5.93
N THR A 130 -1.56 -5.01 -6.31
CA THR A 130 -0.14 -5.19 -6.02
C THR A 130 0.64 -4.06 -6.67
N ASP A 131 1.60 -3.51 -5.93
CA ASP A 131 2.59 -2.63 -6.52
C ASP A 131 3.41 -3.42 -7.54
N GLN A 132 3.34 -2.99 -8.80
CA GLN A 132 3.98 -3.67 -9.92
C GLN A 132 5.50 -3.43 -10.00
N HIS A 133 6.07 -2.87 -8.93
CA HIS A 133 7.49 -2.65 -8.68
C HIS A 133 8.18 -3.72 -7.89
N GLU A 134 7.44 -4.52 -7.13
CA GLU A 134 8.04 -5.68 -6.49
C GLU A 134 8.38 -6.65 -7.61
N HIS A 135 9.69 -6.78 -7.86
CA HIS A 135 10.22 -7.84 -8.69
C HIS A 135 9.70 -9.16 -8.14
N GLY A 136 8.65 -9.68 -8.75
CA GLY A 136 8.37 -11.10 -8.70
C GLY A 136 9.61 -11.75 -9.29
N ASP A 137 10.41 -12.37 -8.42
CA ASP A 137 11.47 -13.28 -8.80
C ASP A 137 10.80 -14.50 -9.43
N GLU A 138 10.30 -14.32 -10.65
CA GLU A 138 10.14 -15.45 -11.56
C GLU A 138 11.56 -15.93 -11.83
N GLY A 139 11.92 -17.03 -11.19
CA GLY A 139 13.24 -17.66 -11.26
C GLY A 139 13.72 -17.89 -12.68
N GLU A 140 14.30 -16.85 -13.27
CA GLU A 140 15.20 -16.94 -14.39
C GLU A 140 16.49 -17.52 -13.83
N GLU A 141 16.77 -18.76 -14.23
CA GLU A 141 18.02 -19.47 -13.93
C GLU A 141 19.21 -18.54 -14.17
N HIS A 142 19.80 -18.01 -13.09
CA HIS A 142 21.09 -17.35 -13.14
C HIS A 142 22.15 -18.41 -13.46
N ASP A 143 22.37 -18.62 -14.75
CA ASP A 143 23.46 -19.41 -15.31
C ASP A 143 24.77 -18.67 -14.98
N HIS A 144 25.31 -18.92 -13.78
CA HIS A 144 26.62 -18.45 -13.38
C HIS A 144 27.70 -19.28 -14.08
N ASP A 145 27.97 -18.91 -15.33
CA ASP A 145 29.18 -19.31 -16.04
C ASP A 145 30.39 -18.67 -15.33
N HIS A 146 30.94 -19.40 -14.36
CA HIS A 146 32.25 -19.12 -13.79
C HIS A 146 33.35 -19.57 -14.75
N GLU A 147 33.74 -18.69 -15.67
CA GLU A 147 35.09 -18.76 -16.25
C GLU A 147 36.02 -17.82 -15.48
N GLY A 148 36.90 -18.44 -14.69
CA GLY A 148 37.93 -17.74 -13.94
C GLY A 148 39.03 -17.21 -14.85
N GLU A 149 39.52 -16.02 -14.52
CA GLU A 149 40.91 -15.67 -14.79
C GLU A 149 41.53 -15.00 -13.56
N ASP A 150 42.68 -15.56 -13.19
CA ASP A 150 43.60 -15.13 -12.16
C ASP A 150 44.01 -13.66 -12.31
N HIS A 151 43.95 -12.89 -11.23
CA HIS A 151 44.86 -11.76 -11.04
C HIS A 151 45.28 -11.62 -9.57
N ASP A 152 46.49 -12.14 -9.31
CA ASP A 152 47.38 -11.69 -8.24
C ASP A 152 47.51 -10.16 -8.25
N HIS A 153 47.22 -9.49 -7.14
CA HIS A 153 47.94 -8.28 -6.75
C HIS A 153 48.03 -8.10 -5.23
N GLU A 154 49.26 -7.85 -4.81
CA GLU A 154 49.72 -7.67 -3.44
C GLU A 154 49.16 -6.42 -2.75
N ALA A 155 49.24 -6.49 -1.42
CA ALA A 155 48.88 -5.49 -0.45
C ALA A 155 49.50 -4.11 -0.70
N GLU A 156 48.67 -3.07 -0.65
CA GLU A 156 49.03 -1.78 -0.07
C GLU A 156 47.83 -1.23 0.69
N GLY A 157 48.07 -0.82 1.94
CA GLY A 157 47.06 -0.39 2.88
C GLY A 157 46.46 0.95 2.51
N HIS A 158 45.13 1.02 2.55
CA HIS A 158 44.40 2.28 2.66
C HIS A 158 43.33 2.13 3.73
N ASP A 159 43.53 2.89 4.82
CA ASP A 159 42.51 3.25 5.79
C ASP A 159 41.29 3.78 5.04
N HIS A 160 40.18 3.05 5.09
CA HIS A 160 38.87 3.58 4.83
C HIS A 160 38.06 3.47 6.11
N GLU A 161 37.76 4.65 6.67
CA GLU A 161 36.74 4.82 7.68
C GLU A 161 35.44 4.15 7.20
N SER A 162 34.84 3.38 8.11
CA SER A 162 33.55 2.74 7.91
C SER A 162 32.47 3.80 7.81
N ASP A 163 32.21 4.29 6.61
CA ASP A 163 30.92 4.88 6.28
C ASP A 163 29.92 3.74 6.16
N GLU A 164 29.19 3.49 7.26
CA GLU A 164 27.93 2.75 7.30
C GLU A 164 26.93 3.44 6.35
N HIS A 165 27.00 3.11 5.06
CA HIS A 165 25.90 3.32 4.15
C HIS A 165 24.86 2.23 4.40
N GLY A 166 24.09 2.39 5.47
CA GLY A 166 22.83 1.71 5.64
C GLY A 166 21.89 2.16 4.53
N HIS A 167 21.87 1.41 3.43
CA HIS A 167 20.83 1.51 2.41
C HIS A 167 19.54 0.98 3.02
N ALA A 168 18.87 1.81 3.82
CA ALA A 168 17.52 1.56 4.26
C ALA A 168 16.59 1.69 3.05
N HIS A 169 16.42 0.59 2.32
CA HIS A 169 15.35 0.45 1.34
C HIS A 169 14.03 0.53 2.12
N HIS A 170 13.36 1.68 2.06
CA HIS A 170 12.03 1.85 2.62
C HIS A 170 11.05 1.09 1.72
N HIS A 171 10.76 -0.17 2.05
CA HIS A 171 9.75 -0.95 1.34
C HIS A 171 8.36 -0.30 1.50
N HIS A 172 7.78 0.14 0.39
CA HIS A 172 6.48 0.80 0.33
C HIS A 172 5.38 -0.24 0.20
N GLY A 173 4.77 -0.70 1.31
CA GLY A 173 3.43 -1.30 1.39
C GLY A 173 3.06 -2.53 0.53
N GLY A 174 3.79 -2.89 -0.53
CA GLY A 174 3.48 -3.89 -1.54
C GLY A 174 2.23 -3.62 -2.39
N TYR A 175 1.54 -2.48 -2.19
CA TYR A 175 0.30 -2.13 -2.91
C TYR A 175 0.49 -0.87 -3.75
N ASP A 176 -0.15 -0.85 -4.92
CA ASP A 176 -0.28 0.34 -5.75
C ASP A 176 -1.01 1.44 -4.92
N PRO A 177 -0.38 2.60 -4.69
CA PRO A 177 -0.96 3.64 -3.84
C PRO A 177 -2.10 4.40 -4.52
N HIS A 178 -2.30 4.32 -5.84
CA HIS A 178 -3.16 5.22 -6.62
C HIS A 178 -4.68 4.95 -6.50
N VAL A 179 -5.14 4.45 -5.36
CA VAL A 179 -6.55 4.06 -5.09
C VAL A 179 -7.56 5.19 -5.31
N TRP A 180 -7.16 6.44 -5.08
CA TRP A 180 -8.03 7.61 -5.21
C TRP A 180 -8.37 7.95 -6.66
N LEU A 181 -7.78 7.28 -7.65
CA LEU A 181 -8.16 7.48 -9.04
C LEU A 181 -9.42 6.70 -9.39
N ASP A 182 -9.86 5.78 -8.55
CA ASP A 182 -11.09 5.02 -8.71
C ASP A 182 -12.27 5.66 -7.96
N PRO A 183 -13.26 6.23 -8.68
CA PRO A 183 -14.42 6.86 -8.06
C PRO A 183 -15.24 5.94 -7.14
N ASN A 184 -15.18 4.61 -7.33
CA ASN A 184 -15.88 3.66 -6.45
C ASN A 184 -15.18 3.52 -5.11
N MET A 185 -13.85 3.45 -5.09
CA MET A 185 -13.08 3.43 -3.84
C MET A 185 -13.26 4.76 -3.09
N ASP A 186 -13.30 5.88 -3.82
CA ASP A 186 -13.56 7.19 -3.23
C ASP A 186 -14.94 7.31 -2.57
N GLU A 187 -15.94 6.52 -2.96
CA GLU A 187 -17.22 6.52 -2.25
C GLU A 187 -17.06 6.07 -0.80
N GLU A 188 -16.23 5.05 -0.54
CA GLU A 188 -15.95 4.57 0.80
C GLU A 188 -15.14 5.60 1.59
N PHE A 189 -14.19 6.27 0.94
CA PHE A 189 -13.46 7.39 1.53
C PHE A 189 -14.40 8.52 1.97
N VAL A 190 -15.32 8.92 1.11
CA VAL A 190 -16.30 9.98 1.40
C VAL A 190 -17.23 9.58 2.54
N LYS A 191 -17.68 8.31 2.60
CA LYS A 191 -18.50 7.78 3.70
C LYS A 191 -17.72 7.80 5.03
N ALA A 192 -16.48 7.33 5.03
CA ALA A 192 -15.60 7.30 6.21
C ALA A 192 -15.30 8.72 6.73
N ILE A 193 -14.93 9.64 5.85
CA ILE A 193 -14.68 11.06 6.20
C ILE A 193 -15.93 11.69 6.79
N ARG A 194 -17.10 11.52 6.16
CA ARG A 194 -18.38 12.04 6.67
C ARG A 194 -18.65 11.55 8.08
N ASP A 195 -18.45 10.26 8.33
CA ASP A 195 -18.77 9.64 9.61
C ASP A 195 -17.80 10.08 10.71
N ASP A 196 -16.51 10.22 10.41
CA ASP A 196 -15.51 10.75 11.34
C ASP A 196 -15.76 12.24 11.67
N LEU A 197 -15.97 13.10 10.66
CA LEU A 197 -16.32 14.51 10.88
C LEU A 197 -17.61 14.65 11.71
N SER A 198 -18.63 13.83 11.43
CA SER A 198 -19.89 13.81 12.18
C SER A 198 -19.74 13.33 13.63
N LYS A 199 -18.74 12.48 13.91
CA LYS A 199 -18.43 12.01 15.25
C LYS A 199 -17.71 13.10 16.06
N ARG A 200 -16.78 13.81 15.42
CA ARG A 200 -15.99 14.88 16.04
C ARG A 200 -16.78 16.16 16.26
N ASP A 201 -17.67 16.47 15.32
CA ASP A 201 -18.53 17.65 15.37
C ASP A 201 -20.00 17.27 15.11
N PRO A 202 -20.70 16.77 16.15
CA PRO A 202 -22.09 16.34 16.03
C PRO A 202 -23.07 17.48 15.74
N GLU A 203 -22.72 18.74 16.01
CA GLU A 203 -23.61 19.89 15.79
C GLU A 203 -23.84 20.14 14.29
N ASN A 204 -22.81 19.90 13.47
CA ASN A 204 -22.84 20.09 12.02
C ASN A 204 -23.08 18.79 11.22
N LYS A 205 -23.31 17.66 11.89
CA LYS A 205 -23.55 16.34 11.27
C LYS A 205 -24.56 16.34 10.11
N LYS A 206 -25.62 17.16 10.21
CA LYS A 206 -26.63 17.25 9.14
C LYS A 206 -26.03 17.84 7.85
N GLU A 207 -25.23 18.89 7.98
CA GLU A 207 -24.57 19.55 6.86
C GLU A 207 -23.53 18.63 6.22
N TYR A 208 -22.70 17.97 7.03
CA TYR A 208 -21.73 16.99 6.54
C TYR A 208 -22.38 15.88 5.73
N LYS A 209 -23.53 15.37 6.20
CA LYS A 209 -24.29 14.38 5.44
C LYS A 209 -24.81 14.95 4.13
N GLU A 210 -25.42 16.14 4.13
CA GLU A 210 -25.95 16.75 2.90
C GLU A 210 -24.86 17.05 1.87
N ASN A 211 -23.65 17.39 2.32
CA ASN A 211 -22.50 17.62 1.45
C ASN A 211 -21.92 16.32 0.91
N ALA A 212 -21.73 15.30 1.77
CA ALA A 212 -21.31 13.97 1.35
C ALA A 212 -22.29 13.35 0.34
N ASP A 213 -23.61 13.48 0.56
CA ASP A 213 -24.64 12.98 -0.35
C ASP A 213 -24.61 13.68 -1.74
N LYS A 214 -24.07 14.89 -1.84
CA LYS A 214 -23.82 15.55 -3.15
C LYS A 214 -22.57 14.98 -3.79
N LEU A 215 -21.48 14.88 -3.03
CA LEU A 215 -20.21 14.36 -3.49
C LEU A 215 -20.34 12.92 -4.01
N LEU A 216 -21.03 12.04 -3.29
CA LEU A 216 -21.33 10.66 -3.73
C LEU A 216 -22.08 10.63 -5.07
N LYS A 217 -23.01 11.56 -5.32
CA LYS A 217 -23.70 11.66 -6.63
C LYS A 217 -22.79 12.16 -7.74
N ASP A 218 -21.77 12.93 -7.40
CA ASP A 218 -20.79 13.38 -8.38
C ASP A 218 -19.79 12.28 -8.70
N LEU A 219 -19.39 11.47 -7.71
CA LEU A 219 -18.58 10.25 -7.93
C LEU A 219 -19.32 9.24 -8.82
N ASP A 220 -20.60 8.95 -8.54
CA ASP A 220 -21.45 8.10 -9.41
C ASP A 220 -21.51 8.64 -10.85
N LYS A 221 -21.55 9.96 -11.06
CA LYS A 221 -21.50 10.53 -12.41
C LYS A 221 -20.14 10.36 -13.07
N LEU A 222 -19.04 10.43 -12.32
CA LEU A 222 -17.69 10.22 -12.86
C LEU A 222 -17.52 8.76 -13.27
N ASP A 223 -17.96 7.83 -12.44
CA ASP A 223 -18.00 6.40 -12.74
C ASP A 223 -18.77 6.13 -14.05
N ASN A 224 -20.03 6.57 -14.13
CA ASN A 224 -20.84 6.47 -15.34
C ASN A 224 -20.23 7.16 -16.59
N LYS A 225 -19.40 8.19 -16.42
CA LYS A 225 -18.70 8.84 -17.53
C LYS A 225 -17.49 8.01 -17.97
N MET A 226 -16.78 7.42 -17.03
CA MET A 226 -15.63 6.58 -17.29
C MET A 226 -16.06 5.28 -17.96
N GLU A 227 -17.13 4.62 -17.49
CA GLU A 227 -17.72 3.44 -18.17
C GLU A 227 -18.05 3.72 -19.65
N LYS A 228 -18.61 4.90 -19.94
CA LYS A 228 -18.92 5.31 -21.32
C LYS A 228 -17.67 5.61 -22.14
N ALA A 229 -16.65 6.19 -21.51
CA ALA A 229 -15.39 6.51 -22.17
C ALA A 229 -14.60 5.24 -22.55
N THR A 230 -14.78 4.15 -21.79
CA THR A 230 -14.11 2.87 -22.03
C THR A 230 -15.01 1.83 -22.72
N GLU A 231 -16.27 2.16 -23.03
CA GLU A 231 -17.20 1.22 -23.65
C GLU A 231 -16.66 0.66 -24.98
N GLY A 232 -16.52 -0.67 -25.05
CA GLY A 232 -15.97 -1.35 -26.24
C GLY A 232 -14.45 -1.21 -26.37
N HIS A 233 -13.77 -0.74 -25.33
CA HIS A 233 -12.33 -0.61 -25.24
C HIS A 233 -11.64 -1.66 -24.37
N ASP A 234 -12.32 -2.75 -24.01
CA ASP A 234 -11.74 -3.86 -23.25
C ASP A 234 -10.45 -4.40 -23.90
N GLY A 235 -9.38 -4.49 -23.09
CA GLY A 235 -8.06 -4.95 -23.49
C GLY A 235 -7.27 -3.97 -24.37
N HIS A 236 -7.73 -2.72 -24.54
CA HIS A 236 -6.96 -1.71 -25.27
C HIS A 236 -6.00 -0.95 -24.35
N ALA A 237 -4.86 -0.55 -24.88
CA ALA A 237 -3.80 0.12 -24.16
C ALA A 237 -4.02 1.63 -24.03
N VAL A 238 -3.68 2.18 -22.87
CA VAL A 238 -3.38 3.59 -22.65
C VAL A 238 -1.91 3.70 -22.25
N PHE A 239 -1.14 4.43 -23.05
CA PHE A 239 0.24 4.75 -22.71
C PHE A 239 0.28 5.94 -21.75
N VAL A 240 1.03 5.80 -20.65
CA VAL A 240 1.17 6.83 -19.61
C VAL A 240 2.65 6.96 -19.19
N SER A 241 3.07 8.16 -18.81
CA SER A 241 4.46 8.43 -18.42
C SER A 241 4.91 7.68 -17.17
N HIS A 242 3.97 7.26 -16.34
CA HIS A 242 4.13 6.58 -15.06
C HIS A 242 2.87 5.72 -14.83
N GLU A 243 3.01 4.46 -14.42
CA GLU A 243 1.90 3.51 -14.27
C GLU A 243 1.00 3.79 -13.05
N SER A 244 0.31 4.94 -13.05
CA SER A 244 -0.64 5.33 -12.00
C SER A 244 -2.10 4.96 -12.29
N LEU A 245 -2.40 4.36 -13.45
CA LEU A 245 -3.77 4.10 -13.89
C LEU A 245 -4.33 2.75 -13.43
N GLY A 246 -3.62 2.00 -12.57
CA GLY A 246 -3.89 0.60 -12.26
C GLY A 246 -5.35 0.34 -11.90
N TYR A 247 -5.86 1.07 -10.91
CA TYR A 247 -7.24 0.92 -10.44
C TYR A 247 -8.29 1.29 -11.49
N LEU A 248 -8.03 2.32 -12.31
CA LEU A 248 -8.91 2.67 -13.43
C LEU A 248 -8.87 1.58 -14.52
N ALA A 249 -7.69 1.09 -14.87
CA ALA A 249 -7.50 0.06 -15.88
C ALA A 249 -8.22 -1.24 -15.48
N ASP A 250 -8.03 -1.67 -14.23
CA ASP A 250 -8.67 -2.87 -13.69
C ASP A 250 -10.20 -2.76 -13.67
N ARG A 251 -10.75 -1.65 -13.16
CA ARG A 251 -12.20 -1.45 -13.08
C ARG A 251 -12.87 -1.34 -14.45
N TYR A 252 -12.27 -0.58 -15.36
CA TYR A 252 -12.91 -0.20 -16.63
C TYR A 252 -12.39 -1.00 -17.84
N GLY A 253 -11.63 -2.06 -17.60
CA GLY A 253 -11.31 -3.11 -18.57
C GLY A 253 -10.22 -2.78 -19.59
N PHE A 254 -9.55 -1.63 -19.48
CA PHE A 254 -8.44 -1.27 -20.36
C PHE A 254 -7.09 -1.67 -19.74
N VAL A 255 -6.01 -1.55 -20.51
CA VAL A 255 -4.65 -1.88 -20.06
C VAL A 255 -3.84 -0.59 -19.98
N GLN A 256 -3.11 -0.39 -18.88
CA GLN A 256 -2.10 0.66 -18.84
C GLN A 256 -0.74 0.13 -19.32
N LYS A 257 0.02 0.98 -20.00
CA LYS A 257 1.43 0.74 -20.32
C LYS A 257 2.22 1.99 -19.99
N GLY A 258 3.22 1.87 -19.13
CA GLY A 258 4.03 3.01 -18.76
C GLY A 258 5.38 2.61 -18.22
N VAL A 259 6.11 3.62 -17.79
CA VAL A 259 7.30 3.39 -17.00
C VAL A 259 6.86 3.00 -15.60
N GLN A 260 7.37 1.86 -15.16
CA GLN A 260 7.31 1.40 -13.79
C GLN A 260 8.46 2.09 -13.08
N SER A 261 8.30 3.32 -12.60
CA SER A 261 9.26 3.93 -11.66
C SER A 261 8.48 4.71 -10.62
N LEU A 262 8.00 4.01 -9.59
CA LEU A 262 7.52 4.65 -8.36
C LEU A 262 8.70 5.23 -7.58
N ASN A 263 9.88 4.61 -7.60
CA ASN A 263 11.03 5.19 -6.91
C ASN A 263 11.49 6.47 -7.63
N ALA A 264 11.96 7.44 -6.86
CA ALA A 264 12.49 8.75 -7.29
C ALA A 264 13.70 8.68 -8.27
N GLU A 265 14.03 7.49 -8.76
CA GLU A 265 15.10 7.23 -9.71
C GLU A 265 14.60 7.48 -11.14
N ASP A 266 15.51 8.00 -11.99
CA ASP A 266 15.24 8.04 -13.43
C ASP A 266 15.06 6.57 -13.90
N PRO A 267 14.06 6.25 -14.73
CA PRO A 267 13.88 4.88 -15.17
C PRO A 267 15.07 4.37 -15.96
N SER A 268 15.23 3.05 -15.97
CA SER A 268 16.30 2.43 -16.72
C SER A 268 16.17 2.75 -18.22
N GLN A 269 17.31 2.82 -18.91
CA GLN A 269 17.30 2.97 -20.37
C GLN A 269 16.55 1.83 -21.06
N LYS A 270 16.54 0.63 -20.46
CA LYS A 270 15.84 -0.55 -20.97
C LYS A 270 14.33 -0.34 -20.94
N GLU A 271 13.78 0.12 -19.83
CA GLU A 271 12.33 0.41 -19.70
C GLU A 271 11.89 1.54 -20.62
N LEU A 272 12.69 2.61 -20.69
CA LEU A 272 12.42 3.72 -21.58
C LEU A 272 12.46 3.31 -23.06
N THR A 273 13.36 2.38 -23.42
CA THR A 273 13.41 1.83 -24.77
C THR A 273 12.19 0.93 -25.02
N LYS A 274 11.81 0.05 -24.07
CA LYS A 274 10.63 -0.81 -24.18
C LYS A 274 9.36 0.02 -24.46
N ILE A 275 9.13 1.09 -23.71
CA ILE A 275 7.93 1.92 -23.90
C ILE A 275 7.95 2.70 -25.23
N VAL A 276 9.12 3.19 -25.66
CA VAL A 276 9.28 3.87 -26.96
C VAL A 276 9.03 2.91 -28.12
N ASP A 277 9.56 1.69 -28.04
CA ASP A 277 9.38 0.65 -29.04
C ASP A 277 7.90 0.24 -29.10
N GLU A 278 7.25 -0.02 -27.96
CA GLU A 278 5.81 -0.35 -27.92
C GLU A 278 4.94 0.77 -28.53
N ILE A 279 5.23 2.04 -28.24
CA ILE A 279 4.50 3.18 -28.83
C ILE A 279 4.68 3.22 -30.35
N ASN A 280 5.91 3.03 -30.84
CA ASN A 280 6.21 3.07 -32.28
C ASN A 280 5.63 1.86 -33.04
N GLU A 281 5.71 0.67 -32.47
CA GLU A 281 5.18 -0.58 -33.05
C GLU A 281 3.65 -0.58 -33.11
N THR A 282 3.00 -0.11 -32.05
CA THR A 282 1.53 0.00 -31.99
C THR A 282 0.99 1.18 -32.79
N GLY A 283 1.83 2.18 -33.08
CA GLY A 283 1.43 3.42 -33.74
C GLY A 283 0.56 4.31 -32.84
N ALA A 284 0.80 4.29 -31.53
CA ALA A 284 0.02 5.05 -30.57
C ALA A 284 0.08 6.55 -30.88
N LYS A 285 -1.09 7.22 -30.95
CA LYS A 285 -1.14 8.64 -31.27
C LYS A 285 -0.99 9.52 -30.03
N TYR A 286 -1.25 8.97 -28.85
CA TYR A 286 -1.27 9.72 -27.60
C TYR A 286 -0.53 8.99 -26.48
N ILE A 287 0.09 9.79 -25.62
CA ILE A 287 0.64 9.38 -24.33
C ILE A 287 0.13 10.34 -23.27
N LEU A 288 -0.35 9.78 -22.15
CA LEU A 288 -0.74 10.55 -20.97
C LEU A 288 0.51 10.98 -20.19
N TYR A 289 0.60 12.24 -19.79
CA TYR A 289 1.73 12.76 -18.99
C TYR A 289 1.26 13.43 -17.71
N GLU A 290 1.99 13.17 -16.62
CA GLU A 290 1.72 13.73 -15.30
C GLU A 290 2.40 15.09 -15.12
N GLU A 291 1.66 16.09 -14.61
CA GLU A 291 2.16 17.46 -14.44
C GLU A 291 3.02 17.64 -13.18
N ASN A 292 2.81 16.80 -12.15
CA ASN A 292 3.50 16.92 -10.86
C ASN A 292 4.94 16.42 -10.89
N VAL A 293 5.30 15.61 -11.90
CA VAL A 293 6.63 15.02 -12.07
C VAL A 293 7.32 15.69 -13.26
N ALA A 294 8.43 16.40 -13.00
CA ALA A 294 9.22 17.03 -14.07
C ALA A 294 9.90 15.94 -14.92
N ASN A 295 9.26 15.49 -16.00
CA ASN A 295 9.60 14.17 -16.52
C ASN A 295 10.50 14.17 -17.77
N LYS A 296 11.79 13.85 -17.58
CA LYS A 296 12.73 13.50 -18.68
C LYS A 296 12.21 12.35 -19.54
N VAL A 297 11.38 11.45 -19.00
CA VAL A 297 10.72 10.35 -19.72
C VAL A 297 9.80 10.91 -20.80
N THR A 298 8.91 11.82 -20.44
CA THR A 298 7.98 12.42 -21.41
C THR A 298 8.74 13.18 -22.50
N ASP A 299 9.81 13.89 -22.14
CA ASP A 299 10.65 14.58 -23.12
C ASP A 299 11.40 13.61 -24.04
N THR A 300 11.83 12.46 -23.53
CA THR A 300 12.49 11.43 -24.34
C THR A 300 11.49 10.74 -25.26
N ILE A 301 10.35 10.28 -24.74
CA ILE A 301 9.28 9.66 -25.55
C ILE A 301 8.84 10.60 -26.67
N ARG A 302 8.69 11.90 -26.40
CA ARG A 302 8.33 12.90 -27.42
C ARG A 302 9.40 13.16 -28.47
N LYS A 303 10.67 12.86 -28.18
CA LYS A 303 11.77 12.98 -29.16
C LYS A 303 11.87 11.74 -30.05
N GLU A 304 11.57 10.58 -29.49
CA GLU A 304 11.76 9.28 -30.13
C GLU A 304 10.47 8.69 -30.74
N THR A 305 9.32 9.35 -30.54
CA THR A 305 8.02 8.90 -31.06
C THR A 305 7.19 10.06 -31.62
N ASP A 306 6.21 9.74 -32.49
CA ASP A 306 5.22 10.70 -33.00
C ASP A 306 4.02 10.90 -32.07
N ALA A 307 4.00 10.25 -30.90
CA ALA A 307 2.90 10.31 -29.95
C ALA A 307 2.74 11.72 -29.36
N LYS A 308 1.49 12.18 -29.27
CA LYS A 308 1.16 13.52 -28.75
C LYS A 308 0.87 13.44 -27.25
N PRO A 309 1.49 14.31 -26.44
CA PRO A 309 1.21 14.35 -25.02
C PRO A 309 -0.21 14.84 -24.75
N LEU A 310 -0.95 14.12 -23.90
CA LEU A 310 -2.21 14.54 -23.29
C LEU A 310 -2.01 14.65 -21.78
N LYS A 311 -2.53 15.71 -21.18
CA LYS A 311 -2.37 15.95 -19.75
C LYS A 311 -3.10 14.86 -18.93
N PHE A 312 -2.48 14.39 -17.87
CA PHE A 312 -3.11 13.53 -16.87
C PHE A 312 -2.82 14.07 -15.46
N ASN A 313 -3.86 14.15 -14.64
CA ASN A 313 -3.77 14.60 -13.26
C ASN A 313 -3.75 13.36 -12.36
N ASN A 314 -2.56 12.93 -11.91
CA ASN A 314 -2.43 11.84 -10.95
C ASN A 314 -2.98 12.20 -9.56
N MET A 315 -3.13 13.49 -9.25
CA MET A 315 -3.71 14.05 -8.02
C MET A 315 -2.99 13.65 -6.72
N GLU A 316 -1.77 13.16 -6.79
CA GLU A 316 -0.90 12.95 -5.60
C GLU A 316 -0.78 14.26 -4.80
N SER A 317 -0.46 15.34 -5.52
CA SER A 317 -0.55 16.72 -5.06
C SER A 317 -1.21 17.59 -6.15
N VAL A 318 -1.54 18.84 -5.82
CA VAL A 318 -1.94 19.80 -6.87
C VAL A 318 -0.72 20.42 -7.53
N SER A 319 -0.80 20.68 -8.83
CA SER A 319 0.27 21.38 -9.53
C SER A 319 0.44 22.81 -9.01
N LYS A 320 1.63 23.40 -9.22
CA LYS A 320 1.94 24.77 -8.77
C LYS A 320 1.02 25.82 -9.41
N ASP A 321 0.59 25.54 -10.64
CA ASP A 321 -0.27 26.41 -11.45
C ASP A 321 -1.74 25.97 -11.45
N GLN A 322 -2.12 25.04 -10.58
CA GLN A 322 -3.49 24.52 -10.48
C GLN A 322 -4.51 25.64 -10.27
N ALA A 323 -5.63 25.55 -11.00
CA ALA A 323 -6.75 26.47 -10.86
C ALA A 323 -7.24 26.51 -9.40
N LYS A 324 -7.58 27.71 -8.90
CA LYS A 324 -7.95 27.91 -7.49
C LYS A 324 -9.26 27.24 -7.10
N ASP A 325 -10.13 27.01 -8.07
CA ASP A 325 -11.43 26.36 -7.96
C ASP A 325 -11.40 24.90 -8.45
N ALA A 326 -10.19 24.35 -8.69
CA ALA A 326 -10.05 22.94 -8.99
C ALA A 326 -10.58 22.10 -7.83
N THR A 327 -11.29 21.04 -8.20
CA THR A 327 -11.80 19.98 -7.35
C THR A 327 -11.38 18.65 -7.94
N TYR A 328 -11.40 17.59 -7.14
CA TYR A 328 -11.24 16.21 -7.62
C TYR A 328 -12.07 15.96 -8.88
N GLN A 329 -13.35 16.34 -8.86
CA GLN A 329 -14.28 16.10 -9.96
C GLN A 329 -13.84 16.80 -11.25
N THR A 330 -13.44 18.06 -11.18
CA THR A 330 -12.97 18.79 -12.37
C THR A 330 -11.71 18.19 -12.97
N LEU A 331 -10.81 17.66 -12.14
CA LEU A 331 -9.58 17.01 -12.59
C LEU A 331 -9.87 15.63 -13.20
N MET A 332 -10.75 14.85 -12.58
CA MET A 332 -11.19 13.57 -13.13
C MET A 332 -11.98 13.72 -14.43
N GLU A 333 -12.79 14.77 -14.59
CA GLU A 333 -13.44 15.05 -15.87
C GLU A 333 -12.43 15.35 -16.99
N GLU A 334 -11.32 16.04 -16.69
CA GLU A 334 -10.23 16.24 -17.63
C GLU A 334 -9.50 14.92 -17.94
N ASN A 335 -9.23 14.10 -16.91
CA ASN A 335 -8.61 12.79 -17.07
C ASN A 335 -9.44 11.87 -17.96
N ILE A 336 -10.74 11.70 -17.67
CA ILE A 336 -11.66 10.85 -18.44
C ILE A 336 -11.66 11.26 -19.92
N LYS A 337 -11.72 12.55 -20.21
CA LYS A 337 -11.67 13.07 -21.58
C LYS A 337 -10.37 12.70 -22.31
N ASN A 338 -9.23 12.76 -21.62
CA ASN A 338 -7.94 12.44 -22.21
C ASN A 338 -7.72 10.93 -22.33
N ILE A 339 -8.22 10.13 -21.39
CA ILE A 339 -8.23 8.66 -21.47
C ILE A 339 -9.12 8.20 -22.64
N GLU A 340 -10.34 8.71 -22.77
CA GLU A 340 -11.24 8.43 -23.90
C GLU A 340 -10.53 8.69 -25.24
N LYS A 341 -9.82 9.83 -25.32
CA LYS A 341 -9.07 10.20 -26.52
C LYS A 341 -7.91 9.25 -26.82
N ALA A 342 -7.20 8.76 -25.80
CA ALA A 342 -6.13 7.78 -25.95
C ALA A 342 -6.68 6.41 -26.39
N LEU A 343 -7.77 5.93 -25.77
CA LEU A 343 -8.41 4.64 -26.07
C LEU A 343 -9.01 4.57 -27.48
N ASN A 344 -9.40 5.70 -28.06
CA ASN A 344 -9.89 5.78 -29.44
C ASN A 344 -8.88 5.31 -30.51
N ASP A 345 -7.61 5.13 -30.15
CA ASP A 345 -6.62 4.52 -31.03
C ASP A 345 -6.80 3.00 -31.18
N LYS A 346 -7.58 2.35 -30.31
CA LYS A 346 -7.90 0.90 -30.34
C LYS A 346 -6.66 0.01 -30.44
N ILE A 347 -5.64 0.37 -29.67
CA ILE A 347 -4.39 -0.38 -29.58
C ILE A 347 -4.62 -1.57 -28.67
N LYS A 348 -4.39 -2.80 -29.13
CA LYS A 348 -4.44 -3.98 -28.26
C LYS A 348 -3.03 -4.40 -27.90
N VAL A 349 -2.82 -4.62 -26.60
CA VAL A 349 -1.57 -5.15 -26.06
C VAL A 349 -1.89 -6.31 -25.13
N GLU A 350 -0.91 -7.16 -24.88
CA GLU A 350 -0.99 -8.16 -23.84
C GLU A 350 -0.83 -7.49 -22.46
N ASP A 351 -1.73 -7.81 -21.55
CA ASP A 351 -1.64 -7.44 -20.15
C ASP A 351 -0.84 -8.52 -19.41
N GLU A 352 0.49 -8.41 -19.51
CA GLU A 352 1.45 -9.32 -18.86
C GLU A 352 1.21 -9.45 -17.35
N LYS A 353 0.54 -8.47 -16.74
CA LYS A 353 0.33 -8.35 -15.29
C LYS A 353 -1.04 -8.86 -14.83
N ALA A 354 -1.92 -9.24 -15.76
CA ALA A 354 -3.31 -9.56 -15.45
C ALA A 354 -3.49 -10.67 -14.40
N ALA A 355 -2.56 -11.63 -14.34
CA ALA A 355 -2.59 -12.72 -13.38
C ALA A 355 -2.26 -12.26 -11.95
N ASP A 356 -1.39 -11.25 -11.81
CA ASP A 356 -0.75 -10.88 -10.55
C ASP A 356 -1.21 -9.54 -9.96
N LYS A 357 -2.19 -8.91 -10.60
CA LYS A 357 -2.80 -7.64 -10.17
C LYS A 357 -3.16 -7.59 -8.69
N HIS A 358 -3.59 -8.71 -8.11
CA HIS A 358 -4.00 -8.80 -6.70
C HIS A 358 -3.12 -9.75 -5.87
N SER A 359 -1.95 -10.15 -6.36
CA SER A 359 -1.07 -11.10 -5.67
C SER A 359 -0.73 -10.67 -4.24
N LYS A 360 -0.45 -9.38 -3.98
CA LYS A 360 -0.21 -8.89 -2.61
C LYS A 360 -1.44 -9.03 -1.71
N ALA A 361 -2.61 -8.62 -2.21
CA ALA A 361 -3.88 -8.78 -1.49
C ALA A 361 -4.12 -10.25 -1.13
N ILE A 362 -3.90 -11.15 -2.08
CA ILE A 362 -4.02 -12.60 -1.90
C ILE A 362 -3.04 -13.11 -0.85
N GLN A 363 -1.78 -12.71 -0.93
CA GLN A 363 -0.73 -13.12 0.01
C GLN A 363 -1.02 -12.66 1.45
N ASP A 364 -1.57 -11.45 1.61
CA ASP A 364 -2.02 -10.91 2.90
C ASP A 364 -3.30 -11.57 3.42
N GLY A 365 -3.96 -12.40 2.59
CA GLY A 365 -5.15 -13.16 2.95
C GLY A 365 -6.47 -12.51 2.55
N TYR A 366 -6.45 -11.54 1.65
CA TYR A 366 -7.64 -10.88 1.11
C TYR A 366 -7.92 -11.36 -0.31
N PHE A 367 -8.89 -12.27 -0.43
CA PHE A 367 -9.28 -12.87 -1.70
C PHE A 367 -10.76 -13.22 -1.69
N LYS A 368 -11.34 -13.57 -2.84
CA LYS A 368 -12.72 -14.03 -3.02
C LYS A 368 -12.75 -15.55 -3.20
N ASP A 369 -13.80 -16.22 -2.72
CA ASP A 369 -13.92 -17.69 -2.79
C ASP A 369 -13.83 -18.23 -4.23
N SER A 370 -14.30 -17.46 -5.20
CA SER A 370 -14.24 -17.81 -6.63
C SER A 370 -12.81 -17.92 -7.18
N GLN A 371 -11.84 -17.25 -6.54
CA GLN A 371 -10.43 -17.30 -6.92
C GLN A 371 -9.75 -18.57 -6.42
N VAL A 372 -10.26 -19.21 -5.35
CA VAL A 372 -9.60 -20.38 -4.74
C VAL A 372 -9.73 -21.62 -5.62
N LYS A 373 -8.62 -22.12 -6.15
CA LYS A 373 -8.54 -23.34 -6.99
C LYS A 373 -7.88 -24.50 -6.25
N ASP A 374 -8.12 -25.71 -6.73
CA ASP A 374 -7.46 -26.90 -6.20
C ASP A 374 -6.00 -26.87 -6.65
N ARG A 375 -5.14 -27.55 -5.90
CA ARG A 375 -3.69 -27.59 -6.14
C ARG A 375 -3.16 -29.01 -6.09
N GLU A 376 -2.10 -29.25 -6.82
CA GLU A 376 -1.43 -30.55 -6.88
C GLU A 376 -0.22 -30.58 -5.94
N LEU A 377 0.25 -31.77 -5.57
CA LEU A 377 1.44 -31.88 -4.72
C LEU A 377 2.70 -31.37 -5.44
N SER A 378 2.70 -31.46 -6.77
CA SER A 378 3.73 -30.94 -7.66
C SER A 378 3.93 -29.42 -7.52
N ASP A 379 2.93 -28.65 -7.06
CA ASP A 379 3.08 -27.21 -6.76
C ASP A 379 4.10 -26.96 -5.62
N TYR A 380 4.31 -27.97 -4.77
CA TYR A 380 5.26 -27.96 -3.66
C TYR A 380 6.52 -28.78 -3.93
N ALA A 381 6.69 -29.31 -5.15
CA ALA A 381 7.85 -30.14 -5.50
C ALA A 381 9.16 -29.37 -5.34
N GLY A 382 10.14 -29.98 -4.68
CA GLY A 382 11.41 -29.35 -4.34
C GLY A 382 12.11 -30.04 -3.17
N GLU A 383 13.29 -29.55 -2.83
CA GLU A 383 14.00 -29.88 -1.60
C GLU A 383 13.92 -28.67 -0.66
N TRP A 384 13.58 -28.92 0.60
CA TRP A 384 13.13 -27.90 1.52
C TRP A 384 13.85 -28.02 2.85
N GLN A 385 14.38 -26.91 3.35
CA GLN A 385 15.08 -26.81 4.64
C GLN A 385 14.22 -26.10 5.69
N SER A 386 14.27 -26.57 6.93
CA SER A 386 13.58 -25.90 8.04
C SER A 386 14.27 -24.59 8.42
N VAL A 387 13.49 -23.53 8.69
CA VAL A 387 14.01 -22.27 9.22
C VAL A 387 14.29 -22.29 10.73
N TYR A 388 13.84 -23.34 11.44
CA TYR A 388 13.97 -23.39 12.90
C TYR A 388 15.43 -23.32 13.39
N PRO A 389 16.41 -24.01 12.78
CA PRO A 389 17.82 -23.82 13.13
C PRO A 389 18.31 -22.37 13.01
N LEU A 390 17.85 -21.63 11.98
CA LEU A 390 18.20 -20.22 11.74
C LEU A 390 17.64 -19.30 12.83
N LEU A 391 16.45 -19.63 13.37
CA LEU A 391 15.92 -18.94 14.55
C LEU A 391 16.79 -19.22 15.79
N LYS A 392 17.27 -20.45 15.97
CA LYS A 392 18.02 -20.85 17.17
C LYS A 392 19.45 -20.30 17.18
N ASP A 393 20.10 -20.18 16.04
CA ASP A 393 21.46 -19.66 15.94
C ASP A 393 21.53 -18.12 15.92
N GLY A 394 20.39 -17.46 15.77
CA GLY A 394 20.26 -16.00 15.80
C GLY A 394 20.27 -15.32 14.44
N THR A 395 20.36 -16.09 13.34
CA THR A 395 20.33 -15.52 11.97
C THR A 395 19.07 -14.70 11.71
N LEU A 396 17.93 -15.10 12.27
CA LEU A 396 16.65 -14.41 12.09
C LEU A 396 16.38 -13.26 13.09
N ASP A 397 17.36 -12.88 13.93
CA ASP A 397 17.13 -11.85 14.95
C ASP A 397 16.79 -10.49 14.35
N GLU A 398 17.45 -10.13 13.25
CA GLU A 398 17.18 -8.91 12.46
C GLU A 398 15.74 -8.89 11.91
N VAL A 399 15.20 -10.04 11.48
CA VAL A 399 13.80 -10.16 11.03
C VAL A 399 12.83 -9.78 12.15
N PHE A 400 13.09 -10.22 13.39
CA PHE A 400 12.21 -9.92 14.52
C PHE A 400 12.36 -8.48 15.02
N GLU A 401 13.54 -7.89 14.89
CA GLU A 401 13.78 -6.46 15.12
C GLU A 401 12.99 -5.63 14.11
N HIS A 402 13.13 -5.95 12.82
CA HIS A 402 12.37 -5.31 11.76
C HIS A 402 10.85 -5.39 11.99
N LYS A 403 10.31 -6.58 12.29
CA LYS A 403 8.87 -6.74 12.57
C LYS A 403 8.41 -5.97 13.82
N ALA A 404 9.26 -5.82 14.83
CA ALA A 404 8.95 -5.01 16.01
C ALA A 404 8.89 -3.52 15.70
N GLU A 405 9.80 -3.01 14.86
CA GLU A 405 9.81 -1.62 14.41
C GLU A 405 8.64 -1.29 13.49
N GLU A 406 8.37 -2.20 12.55
CA GLU A 406 7.29 -2.13 11.56
C GLU A 406 5.89 -2.10 12.19
N LYS A 407 5.61 -3.03 13.11
CA LYS A 407 4.26 -3.24 13.66
C LYS A 407 4.04 -2.55 15.01
N GLY A 408 5.10 -2.37 15.80
CA GLY A 408 5.04 -1.68 17.09
C GLY A 408 4.17 -2.33 18.16
N ASP A 409 3.64 -3.54 17.93
CA ASP A 409 2.69 -4.25 18.80
C ASP A 409 3.37 -5.24 19.77
N LYS A 410 4.58 -5.69 19.42
CA LYS A 410 5.43 -6.58 20.21
C LYS A 410 6.88 -6.14 20.13
N SER A 411 7.65 -6.44 21.17
CA SER A 411 9.11 -6.36 21.11
C SER A 411 9.70 -7.47 20.23
N ALA A 412 10.91 -7.26 19.71
CA ALA A 412 11.65 -8.28 18.94
C ALA A 412 11.77 -9.61 19.70
N LYS A 413 11.93 -9.54 21.03
CA LYS A 413 11.96 -10.72 21.90
C LYS A 413 10.63 -11.47 21.93
N GLU A 414 9.51 -10.76 22.06
CA GLU A 414 8.17 -11.37 22.04
C GLU A 414 7.86 -11.98 20.67
N TYR A 415 8.31 -11.34 19.58
CA TYR A 415 8.28 -11.94 18.25
C TYR A 415 9.09 -13.23 18.19
N LYS A 416 10.36 -13.20 18.61
CA LYS A 416 11.20 -14.40 18.62
C LYS A 416 10.60 -15.54 19.46
N GLU A 417 9.99 -15.24 20.60
CA GLU A 417 9.29 -16.25 21.43
C GLU A 417 8.05 -16.82 20.74
N TYR A 418 7.28 -15.99 20.03
CA TYR A 418 6.15 -16.42 19.21
C TYR A 418 6.59 -17.34 18.06
N TYR A 419 7.60 -16.92 17.29
CA TYR A 419 8.15 -17.69 16.17
C TYR A 419 8.91 -18.95 16.62
N ASP A 420 9.48 -18.98 17.84
CA ASP A 420 10.08 -20.20 18.41
C ASP A 420 9.03 -21.30 18.56
N VAL A 421 7.80 -20.98 18.97
CA VAL A 421 6.68 -21.94 19.02
C VAL A 421 6.22 -22.31 17.62
N GLY A 422 6.05 -21.32 16.75
CA GLY A 422 5.62 -21.49 15.37
C GLY A 422 6.51 -22.44 14.58
N TYR A 423 7.81 -22.15 14.51
CA TYR A 423 8.76 -22.86 13.66
C TYR A 423 9.25 -24.20 14.21
N LYS A 424 9.05 -24.46 15.50
CA LYS A 424 9.62 -25.64 16.17
C LYS A 424 9.26 -26.93 15.47
N THR A 425 10.29 -27.67 15.07
CA THR A 425 10.19 -28.96 14.42
C THR A 425 11.43 -29.81 14.67
N ASP A 426 11.31 -31.12 14.55
CA ASP A 426 12.43 -32.08 14.52
C ASP A 426 12.73 -32.61 13.10
N ILE A 427 11.98 -32.13 12.10
CA ILE A 427 12.16 -32.44 10.69
C ILE A 427 13.12 -31.42 10.09
N GLU A 428 14.32 -31.87 9.77
CA GLU A 428 15.41 -31.04 9.24
C GLU A 428 15.13 -30.64 7.79
N ASN A 429 14.73 -31.62 6.97
CA ASN A 429 14.52 -31.46 5.54
C ASN A 429 13.28 -32.21 5.08
N ILE A 430 12.61 -31.64 4.08
CA ILE A 430 11.50 -32.26 3.36
C ILE A 430 11.84 -32.29 1.88
N LYS A 431 11.66 -33.45 1.24
CA LYS A 431 11.74 -33.57 -0.22
C LYS A 431 10.38 -33.95 -0.76
N ILE A 432 9.90 -33.18 -1.73
CA ILE A 432 8.58 -33.34 -2.35
C ILE A 432 8.76 -33.62 -3.84
N THR A 433 8.06 -34.63 -4.35
CA THR A 433 7.92 -34.93 -5.78
C THR A 433 6.44 -34.83 -6.17
N ASP A 434 6.08 -35.22 -7.40
CA ASP A 434 4.69 -35.18 -7.87
C ASP A 434 3.69 -35.91 -6.96
N ASP A 435 4.11 -36.99 -6.30
CA ASP A 435 3.24 -37.86 -5.50
C ASP A 435 3.83 -38.30 -4.16
N THR A 436 5.08 -37.94 -3.83
CA THR A 436 5.72 -38.37 -2.57
C THR A 436 6.22 -37.21 -1.74
N ILE A 437 6.19 -37.42 -0.41
CA ILE A 437 6.83 -36.56 0.58
C ILE A 437 7.81 -37.41 1.38
N THR A 438 9.05 -36.95 1.47
CA THR A 438 10.12 -37.56 2.26
C THR A 438 10.49 -36.65 3.42
N PHE A 439 10.31 -37.12 4.65
CA PHE A 439 10.67 -36.40 5.87
C PHE A 439 12.00 -36.90 6.39
N THR A 440 12.93 -35.99 6.67
CA THR A 440 14.24 -36.32 7.25
C THR A 440 14.34 -35.82 8.68
N ARG A 441 14.62 -36.73 9.62
CA ARG A 441 14.86 -36.43 11.05
C ARG A 441 16.15 -37.10 11.50
N ASN A 442 17.07 -36.35 12.09
CA ASN A 442 18.35 -36.89 12.58
C ASN A 442 19.08 -37.71 11.50
N GLY A 443 19.10 -37.21 10.27
CA GLY A 443 19.68 -37.90 9.10
C GLY A 443 18.97 -39.19 8.64
N LYS A 444 17.77 -39.50 9.16
CA LYS A 444 16.95 -40.63 8.70
C LYS A 444 15.75 -40.13 7.92
N SER A 445 15.58 -40.66 6.71
CA SER A 445 14.49 -40.28 5.83
C SER A 445 13.39 -41.34 5.77
N VAL A 446 12.13 -40.91 5.82
CA VAL A 446 10.96 -41.76 5.62
C VAL A 446 10.08 -41.14 4.53
N THR A 447 9.73 -41.94 3.53
CA THR A 447 8.96 -41.51 2.36
C THR A 447 7.56 -42.13 2.38
N GLY A 448 6.57 -41.35 1.97
CA GLY A 448 5.21 -41.83 1.71
C GLY A 448 4.63 -41.20 0.45
N THR A 449 3.70 -41.92 -0.18
CA THR A 449 2.90 -41.41 -1.30
C THR A 449 1.67 -40.70 -0.76
N TYR A 450 1.39 -39.50 -1.26
CA TYR A 450 0.29 -38.66 -0.80
C TYR A 450 -0.66 -38.32 -1.95
N LYS A 451 -1.95 -38.22 -1.63
CA LYS A 451 -3.01 -37.86 -2.57
C LYS A 451 -3.74 -36.64 -2.07
N TYR A 452 -4.13 -35.75 -2.99
CA TYR A 452 -4.94 -34.59 -2.65
C TYR A 452 -6.26 -35.02 -1.97
N ASP A 453 -6.57 -34.39 -0.84
CA ASP A 453 -7.73 -34.66 0.03
C ASP A 453 -8.57 -33.38 0.25
N GLY A 454 -8.43 -32.42 -0.65
CA GLY A 454 -9.20 -31.17 -0.66
C GLY A 454 -8.48 -29.99 -0.04
N LYS A 455 -9.20 -28.88 0.06
CA LYS A 455 -8.74 -27.62 0.65
C LYS A 455 -9.76 -27.06 1.62
N ASP A 456 -9.29 -26.28 2.58
CA ASP A 456 -10.12 -25.62 3.59
C ASP A 456 -9.74 -24.14 3.64
N ILE A 457 -10.73 -23.25 3.59
CA ILE A 457 -10.54 -21.81 3.77
C ILE A 457 -10.72 -21.51 5.27
N LEU A 458 -9.76 -20.80 5.85
CA LEU A 458 -9.74 -20.39 7.24
C LEU A 458 -9.94 -18.88 7.32
N ASP A 459 -10.90 -18.45 8.14
CA ASP A 459 -11.10 -17.05 8.48
C ASP A 459 -10.38 -16.72 9.79
N TYR A 460 -9.58 -15.66 9.81
CA TYR A 460 -8.84 -15.22 10.99
C TYR A 460 -9.53 -14.03 11.67
N GLU A 461 -9.21 -13.79 12.95
CA GLU A 461 -9.83 -12.69 13.72
C GLU A 461 -9.56 -11.30 13.10
N GLY A 462 -8.43 -11.15 12.38
CA GLY A 462 -8.07 -9.92 11.68
C GLY A 462 -8.87 -9.65 10.39
N GLY A 463 -9.80 -10.53 10.02
CA GLY A 463 -10.60 -10.43 8.79
C GLY A 463 -9.89 -10.96 7.53
N ASN A 464 -8.57 -11.15 7.59
CA ASN A 464 -7.84 -11.87 6.56
C ASN A 464 -8.09 -13.39 6.67
N ARG A 465 -7.74 -14.10 5.60
CA ARG A 465 -8.05 -15.52 5.40
C ARG A 465 -6.83 -16.28 4.91
N GLY A 466 -6.88 -17.60 4.99
CA GLY A 466 -5.85 -18.48 4.45
C GLY A 466 -6.44 -19.75 3.87
N VAL A 467 -5.73 -20.40 2.97
CA VAL A 467 -6.15 -21.68 2.40
C VAL A 467 -5.18 -22.77 2.84
N ARG A 468 -5.72 -23.88 3.36
CA ARG A 468 -4.94 -25.08 3.65
C ARG A 468 -5.23 -26.15 2.61
N TYR A 469 -4.19 -26.62 1.93
CA TYR A 469 -4.27 -27.71 0.97
C TYR A 469 -3.91 -29.03 1.64
N THR A 470 -4.88 -29.93 1.77
CA THR A 470 -4.70 -31.20 2.48
C THR A 470 -4.29 -32.31 1.52
N PHE A 471 -3.27 -33.04 1.91
CA PHE A 471 -2.80 -34.26 1.27
C PHE A 471 -2.83 -35.42 2.27
N LYS A 472 -3.36 -36.55 1.82
CA LYS A 472 -3.55 -37.76 2.64
C LYS A 472 -2.63 -38.87 2.17
N LEU A 473 -1.96 -39.50 3.13
CA LEU A 473 -1.09 -40.63 2.90
C LEU A 473 -1.87 -41.81 2.29
N ASP A 474 -1.36 -42.34 1.18
CA ASP A 474 -1.82 -43.58 0.56
C ASP A 474 -1.08 -44.79 1.15
N GLY A 475 -1.32 -45.05 2.44
CA GLY A 475 -0.62 -46.09 3.17
C GLY A 475 -0.89 -46.07 4.67
N GLU A 476 -0.11 -46.84 5.41
CA GLU A 476 -0.16 -46.86 6.87
C GLU A 476 0.65 -45.71 7.45
N ALA A 477 0.00 -44.89 8.27
CA ALA A 477 0.69 -43.84 9.03
C ALA A 477 1.61 -44.45 10.09
N SER A 478 2.69 -43.74 10.38
CA SER A 478 3.62 -44.10 11.46
C SER A 478 3.96 -42.86 12.29
N LYS A 479 4.78 -43.01 13.32
CA LYS A 479 5.25 -41.85 14.10
C LYS A 479 6.06 -40.86 13.24
N ASP A 480 6.76 -41.37 12.21
CA ASP A 480 7.66 -40.59 11.37
C ASP A 480 7.01 -40.20 10.03
N LEU A 481 5.81 -40.75 9.74
CA LEU A 481 5.08 -40.57 8.49
C LEU A 481 3.60 -40.25 8.79
N PRO A 482 3.20 -38.96 8.77
CA PRO A 482 1.86 -38.53 9.17
C PRO A 482 0.79 -39.00 8.17
N LYS A 483 -0.45 -39.21 8.65
CA LYS A 483 -1.57 -39.57 7.76
C LYS A 483 -2.05 -38.40 6.91
N TYR A 484 -2.00 -37.19 7.45
CA TYR A 484 -2.44 -35.95 6.81
C TYR A 484 -1.32 -34.93 6.89
N VAL A 485 -1.09 -34.26 5.77
CA VAL A 485 -0.20 -33.12 5.60
C VAL A 485 -1.04 -31.97 5.03
N GLN A 486 -0.96 -30.79 5.61
CA GLN A 486 -1.59 -29.59 5.09
C GLN A 486 -0.54 -28.53 4.80
N PHE A 487 -0.63 -27.89 3.65
CA PHE A 487 0.23 -26.76 3.28
C PHE A 487 -0.55 -25.45 3.33
N SER A 488 0.10 -24.41 3.83
CA SER A 488 -0.32 -23.01 3.74
C SER A 488 0.89 -22.20 3.28
N ASP A 489 0.79 -21.57 2.13
CA ASP A 489 1.90 -20.88 1.44
C ASP A 489 1.47 -19.52 0.86
N HIS A 490 0.41 -18.92 1.43
CA HIS A 490 -0.13 -17.61 1.01
C HIS A 490 -0.77 -17.59 -0.39
N ASN A 491 -0.70 -18.71 -1.13
CA ASN A 491 -1.30 -18.86 -2.44
C ASN A 491 -2.67 -19.54 -2.38
N ILE A 492 -3.52 -19.23 -3.36
CA ILE A 492 -4.91 -19.74 -3.42
C ILE A 492 -5.24 -20.50 -4.71
N ALA A 493 -4.29 -20.63 -5.62
CA ALA A 493 -4.43 -21.30 -6.90
C ALA A 493 -3.10 -21.98 -7.32
N PRO A 494 -3.09 -22.83 -8.37
CA PRO A 494 -1.86 -23.46 -8.86
C PRO A 494 -0.77 -22.44 -9.17
N VAL A 495 0.31 -22.54 -8.41
CA VAL A 495 1.54 -21.75 -8.55
C VAL A 495 2.64 -22.50 -7.80
N LYS A 496 3.88 -22.35 -8.26
CA LYS A 496 5.04 -22.87 -7.52
C LYS A 496 5.21 -22.08 -6.23
N THR A 497 5.37 -22.82 -5.13
CA THR A 497 5.51 -22.23 -3.80
C THR A 497 6.93 -21.67 -3.63
N GLY A 498 7.07 -20.46 -3.07
CA GLY A 498 8.37 -19.91 -2.65
C GLY A 498 8.82 -20.47 -1.29
N HIS A 499 7.89 -20.53 -0.34
CA HIS A 499 8.04 -21.20 0.96
C HIS A 499 6.69 -21.76 1.41
N TYR A 500 6.64 -22.54 2.48
CA TYR A 500 5.37 -22.95 3.06
C TYR A 500 5.43 -23.19 4.57
N HIS A 501 4.24 -23.10 5.18
CA HIS A 501 3.94 -23.61 6.51
C HIS A 501 3.26 -24.98 6.37
N ILE A 502 3.75 -25.97 7.12
CA ILE A 502 3.27 -27.35 7.05
C ILE A 502 2.63 -27.79 8.37
N PHE A 503 1.43 -28.37 8.29
CA PHE A 503 0.71 -28.93 9.43
C PHE A 503 0.52 -30.43 9.23
N MET A 504 0.80 -31.22 10.26
CA MET A 504 0.88 -32.68 10.10
C MET A 504 0.22 -33.41 11.26
N GLY A 505 -0.42 -34.53 10.96
CA GLY A 505 -0.97 -35.38 12.00
C GLY A 505 -1.80 -36.54 11.47
N ASN A 506 -2.41 -37.27 12.39
CA ASN A 506 -3.20 -38.46 12.08
C ASN A 506 -4.73 -38.23 12.14
N ASP A 507 -5.13 -37.00 12.44
CA ASP A 507 -6.51 -36.56 12.64
C ASP A 507 -6.72 -35.22 11.93
N ARG A 508 -7.35 -35.27 10.75
CA ARG A 508 -7.51 -34.11 9.85
C ARG A 508 -8.10 -32.90 10.56
N ASP A 509 -9.14 -33.10 11.37
CA ASP A 509 -9.85 -32.01 12.06
C ASP A 509 -8.99 -31.34 13.13
N LYS A 510 -8.10 -32.10 13.77
CA LYS A 510 -7.13 -31.52 14.72
C LYS A 510 -6.04 -30.75 14.01
N VAL A 511 -5.52 -31.29 12.90
CA VAL A 511 -4.50 -30.62 12.08
C VAL A 511 -5.05 -29.30 11.55
N LEU A 512 -6.30 -29.27 11.08
CA LEU A 512 -6.95 -28.05 10.59
C LEU A 512 -7.12 -26.97 11.67
N LYS A 513 -7.28 -27.37 12.94
CA LYS A 513 -7.44 -26.44 14.08
C LYS A 513 -6.13 -26.01 14.72
N GLU A 514 -5.01 -26.61 14.31
CA GLU A 514 -3.67 -26.22 14.79
C GLU A 514 -3.34 -24.83 14.25
N LEU A 515 -3.05 -23.89 15.14
CA LEU A 515 -2.70 -22.50 14.80
C LEU A 515 -1.43 -22.03 15.52
N ASP A 516 -0.91 -22.81 16.46
CA ASP A 516 0.22 -22.40 17.31
C ASP A 516 1.55 -22.87 16.73
N ASN A 517 1.61 -24.10 16.21
CA ASN A 517 2.81 -24.69 15.61
C ASN A 517 2.64 -24.88 14.09
N TRP A 518 3.46 -24.18 13.34
CA TRP A 518 3.47 -24.10 11.88
C TRP A 518 4.93 -24.16 11.38
N PRO A 519 5.57 -25.35 11.46
CA PRO A 519 6.89 -25.57 10.90
C PRO A 519 6.99 -24.98 9.49
N THR A 520 8.05 -24.21 9.25
CA THR A 520 8.21 -23.41 8.03
C THR A 520 9.46 -23.84 7.29
N TYR A 521 9.34 -23.91 5.97
CA TYR A 521 10.38 -24.42 5.10
C TYR A 521 10.56 -23.53 3.88
N TYR A 522 11.83 -23.30 3.54
CA TYR A 522 12.31 -22.59 2.35
C TYR A 522 13.10 -23.55 1.46
N PRO A 523 13.35 -23.21 0.18
CA PRO A 523 14.15 -24.04 -0.72
C PRO A 523 15.53 -24.34 -0.12
N ALA A 524 15.99 -25.57 -0.27
CA ALA A 524 17.21 -26.07 0.38
C ALA A 524 18.51 -25.53 -0.23
N ASP A 525 18.43 -24.92 -1.41
CA ASP A 525 19.53 -24.25 -2.11
C ASP A 525 19.76 -22.82 -1.64
N LEU A 526 18.77 -22.17 -1.02
CA LEU A 526 18.97 -20.86 -0.40
C LEU A 526 19.95 -20.94 0.77
N SER A 527 20.88 -19.99 0.81
CA SER A 527 21.70 -19.73 1.98
C SER A 527 20.86 -19.14 3.11
N LYS A 528 21.41 -19.21 4.33
CA LYS A 528 20.76 -18.63 5.51
C LYS A 528 20.56 -17.10 5.41
N GLU A 529 21.41 -16.41 4.64
CA GLU A 529 21.27 -14.96 4.44
C GLU A 529 20.17 -14.68 3.41
N GLU A 530 20.10 -15.45 2.31
CA GLU A 530 18.98 -15.34 1.36
C GLU A 530 17.63 -15.62 2.02
N VAL A 531 17.51 -16.66 2.87
CA VAL A 531 16.28 -16.91 3.65
C VAL A 531 15.93 -15.73 4.55
N LYS A 532 16.92 -15.10 5.18
CA LYS A 532 16.70 -13.94 6.05
C LYS A 532 16.23 -12.73 5.24
N ASP A 533 16.86 -12.47 4.10
CA ASP A 533 16.55 -11.34 3.21
C ASP A 533 15.15 -11.50 2.60
N GLU A 534 14.78 -12.72 2.16
CA GLU A 534 13.41 -13.07 1.76
C GLU A 534 12.40 -12.80 2.89
N MET A 535 12.71 -13.20 4.13
CA MET A 535 11.84 -12.93 5.28
C MET A 535 11.75 -11.46 5.70
N LEU A 536 12.69 -10.63 5.26
CA LEU A 536 12.67 -9.16 5.45
C LEU A 536 11.87 -8.47 4.35
N ALA A 537 11.89 -9.00 3.13
CA ALA A 537 11.07 -8.51 2.02
C ALA A 537 9.56 -8.80 2.23
N HIS A 538 9.24 -9.86 2.99
CA HIS A 538 7.87 -10.29 3.36
C HIS A 538 7.38 -9.77 4.73
#